data_AF-A0AA46S670-F1
#
_entry.id   AF-A0AA46S670-F1
#
_cell.length_a   1.000
_cell.length_b   1.000
_cell.length_c   1.000
_cell.angle_alpha   90.00
_cell.angle_beta   90.00
_cell.angle_gamma   90.00
#
_symmetry.space_group_name_H-M   'P 1'
#
loop_
_entity.id
_entity.type
_entity.pdbx_description
1 polymer ?
#
loop_
_entity_poly.entity_id
_entity_poly.type
_entity_poly.pdbx_seq_one_letter_code
_entity_poly.pdbx_strand_id
1 'polypeptide(L)'
;MTTDGNADVIKFGTGFFDGLLANNSNIANYIKFTQSGNDVILSVDRDGTQGAVQNWSELVVLQNHTTTEVNLQDLLNNHQIIIG
;
A
#
# COMPACT_ATOMS: atom_id res chain seq x y z
N MET A 1 2.83 11.04 17.93
CA MET A 1 3.89 10.59 17.02
C MET A 1 4.18 11.72 16.05
N THR A 2 5.44 12.10 15.89
CA THR A 2 5.86 13.11 14.91
C THR A 2 6.11 12.39 13.60
N THR A 3 5.36 12.74 12.57
CA THR A 3 5.66 12.39 11.18
C THR A 3 7.09 12.82 10.86
N ASP A 4 7.89 11.94 10.27
CA ASP A 4 9.18 12.35 9.71
C ASP A 4 8.90 13.21 8.46
N GLY A 5 9.12 14.52 8.58
CA GLY A 5 8.90 15.47 7.49
C GLY A 5 9.84 15.27 6.30
N ASN A 6 10.88 14.43 6.44
CA ASN A 6 11.79 14.06 5.36
C ASN A 6 11.46 12.70 4.72
N ALA A 7 10.47 11.97 5.24
CA ALA A 7 10.09 10.70 4.66
C ALA A 7 9.44 10.90 3.29
N ASP A 8 9.79 10.04 2.34
CA ASP A 8 9.05 9.94 1.10
C ASP A 8 7.62 9.45 1.38
N VAL A 9 6.66 10.04 0.66
CA VAL A 9 5.23 9.76 0.84
C VAL A 9 4.61 9.24 -0.45
N ILE A 10 3.92 8.11 -0.35
CA ILE A 10 3.01 7.63 -1.39
C ILE A 10 1.61 8.10 -1.03
N LYS A 11 1.12 9.10 -1.77
CA LYS A 11 -0.24 9.63 -1.61
C LYS A 11 -1.14 9.14 -2.74
N PHE A 12 -2.12 8.32 -2.41
CA PHE A 12 -3.20 7.97 -3.32
C PHE A 12 -4.15 9.16 -3.47
N GLY A 13 -4.67 9.37 -4.69
CA GLY A 13 -5.69 10.39 -4.93
C GLY A 13 -7.02 10.02 -4.25
N THR A 14 -7.83 11.01 -3.90
CA THR A 14 -9.14 10.85 -3.25
C THR A 14 -10.04 9.85 -4.00
N GLY A 15 -10.03 9.92 -5.34
CA GLY A 15 -10.85 9.04 -6.18
C GLY A 15 -10.26 7.66 -6.47
N PHE A 16 -9.08 7.33 -5.93
CA PHE A 16 -8.39 6.09 -6.28
C PHE A 16 -9.14 4.84 -5.77
N PHE A 17 -9.77 4.96 -4.60
CA PHE A 17 -10.50 3.87 -3.94
C PHE A 17 -12.02 4.11 -3.86
N ASP A 18 -12.54 5.07 -4.63
CA ASP A 18 -13.97 5.42 -4.64
C ASP A 18 -14.82 4.18 -4.98
N GLY A 19 -15.79 3.89 -4.11
CA GLY A 19 -16.67 2.73 -4.26
C GLY A 19 -16.02 1.36 -3.96
N LEU A 20 -14.74 1.34 -3.58
CA LEU A 20 -14.00 0.11 -3.25
C LEU A 20 -13.84 -0.08 -1.73
N LEU A 21 -13.45 0.98 -1.01
CA LEU A 21 -13.27 0.94 0.44
C LEU A 21 -14.59 1.27 1.14
N ALA A 22 -15.03 0.39 2.05
CA ALA A 22 -16.10 0.74 2.99
C ALA A 22 -15.58 1.74 4.06
N ASN A 23 -14.31 1.61 4.40
CA ASN A 23 -13.48 2.50 5.22
C ASN A 23 -12.02 1.98 5.17
N ASN A 24 -11.07 2.62 5.84
CA ASN A 24 -9.65 2.22 5.75
C ASN A 24 -9.31 0.87 6.41
N SER A 25 -10.22 0.22 7.15
CA SER A 25 -9.92 -1.06 7.80
C SER A 25 -9.74 -2.22 6.83
N ASN A 26 -10.28 -2.13 5.61
CA ASN A 26 -10.13 -3.16 4.57
C ASN A 26 -9.07 -2.82 3.52
N ILE A 27 -8.19 -1.83 3.78
CA ILE A 27 -7.17 -1.38 2.82
C ILE A 27 -6.19 -2.49 2.39
N ALA A 28 -5.93 -3.47 3.26
CA ALA A 28 -5.11 -4.64 2.95
C ALA A 28 -5.68 -5.54 1.83
N ASN A 29 -6.96 -5.38 1.47
CA ASN A 29 -7.56 -6.07 0.32
C ASN A 29 -7.18 -5.43 -1.02
N TYR A 30 -6.66 -4.19 -0.99
CA TYR A 30 -6.39 -3.38 -2.18
C TYR A 30 -4.93 -2.94 -2.27
N ILE A 31 -4.17 -3.06 -1.18
CA ILE A 31 -2.73 -2.77 -1.12
C ILE A 31 -2.02 -3.98 -0.51
N LYS A 32 -0.98 -4.45 -1.19
CA LYS A 32 -0.16 -5.58 -0.74
C LYS A 32 1.33 -5.27 -0.84
N PHE A 33 2.07 -5.73 0.17
CA PHE A 33 3.52 -5.77 0.18
C PHE A 33 3.95 -7.23 -0.01
N THR A 34 4.84 -7.51 -0.95
CA THR A 34 5.32 -8.87 -1.22
C THR A 34 6.84 -8.88 -1.30
N GLN A 35 7.47 -9.83 -0.61
CA GLN A 35 8.92 -10.03 -0.70
C GLN A 35 9.26 -10.60 -2.08
N SER A 36 10.25 -9.99 -2.75
CA SER A 36 10.83 -10.48 -4.00
C SER A 36 12.36 -10.43 -3.88
N GLY A 37 12.99 -11.56 -3.55
CA GLY A 37 14.41 -11.58 -3.21
C GLY A 37 14.71 -10.68 -2.02
N ASN A 38 15.59 -9.69 -2.21
CA ASN A 38 15.97 -8.70 -1.19
C ASN A 38 15.11 -7.43 -1.24
N ASP A 39 14.10 -7.38 -2.11
CA ASP A 39 13.28 -6.19 -2.32
C ASP A 39 11.85 -6.44 -1.84
N VAL A 40 11.13 -5.37 -1.54
CA VAL A 40 9.69 -5.41 -1.26
C VAL A 40 8.93 -4.70 -2.36
N ILE A 41 7.95 -5.39 -2.91
CA ILE A 41 7.08 -4.84 -3.96
C ILE A 41 5.76 -4.42 -3.33
N LEU A 42 5.42 -3.14 -3.46
CA LEU A 42 4.10 -2.59 -3.21
C LEU A 42 3.27 -2.76 -4.47
N SER A 43 2.13 -3.45 -4.34
CA SER A 43 1.15 -3.64 -5.42
C SER A 43 -0.23 -3.17 -4.99
N VAL A 44 -1.04 -2.81 -5.97
CA VAL A 44 -2.44 -2.42 -5.80
C VAL A 44 -3.37 -3.29 -6.62
N ASP A 45 -4.56 -3.53 -6.09
CA ASP A 45 -5.66 -4.13 -6.81
C ASP A 45 -6.83 -3.13 -6.77
N ARG A 46 -7.30 -2.68 -7.94
CA ARG A 46 -8.42 -1.72 -8.04
C ARG A 46 -9.74 -2.35 -8.42
N ASP A 47 -9.75 -3.64 -8.79
CA ASP A 47 -11.01 -4.37 -9.02
C ASP A 47 -11.46 -5.11 -7.75
N GLY A 48 -10.55 -5.30 -6.79
CA GLY A 48 -10.85 -5.81 -5.47
C GLY A 48 -11.45 -7.21 -5.53
N THR A 49 -12.42 -7.50 -4.66
CA THR A 49 -13.12 -8.81 -4.69
C THR A 49 -14.12 -8.94 -5.84
N GLN A 50 -14.32 -7.89 -6.66
CA GLN A 50 -15.21 -7.91 -7.81
C GLN A 50 -14.59 -8.64 -9.03
N GLY A 51 -13.26 -8.79 -9.05
CA GLY A 51 -12.56 -9.70 -9.96
C GLY A 51 -12.46 -11.09 -9.36
N ALA A 52 -12.82 -12.14 -10.12
CA ALA A 52 -12.58 -13.53 -9.71
C ALA A 52 -11.07 -13.86 -9.54
N VAL A 53 -10.20 -12.97 -10.02
CA VAL A 53 -8.74 -13.02 -9.92
C VAL A 53 -8.26 -11.63 -9.53
N GLN A 54 -7.61 -11.51 -8.38
CA GLN A 54 -6.99 -10.25 -7.97
C GLN A 54 -5.80 -9.95 -8.87
N ASN A 55 -5.95 -8.97 -9.76
CA ASN A 55 -4.92 -8.57 -10.71
C ASN A 55 -4.03 -7.46 -10.13
N TRP A 56 -3.22 -7.87 -9.15
CA TRP A 56 -2.26 -6.98 -8.50
C TRP A 56 -1.33 -6.32 -9.52
N SER A 57 -1.34 -4.99 -9.54
CA SER A 57 -0.44 -4.16 -10.34
C SER A 57 0.69 -3.63 -9.45
N GLU A 58 1.94 -3.87 -9.85
CA GLU A 58 3.12 -3.35 -9.15
C GLU A 58 3.19 -1.81 -9.28
N LEU A 59 3.44 -1.13 -8.18
CA LEU A 59 3.52 0.33 -8.13
C LEU A 59 4.92 0.82 -7.75
N VAL A 60 5.51 0.23 -6.71
CA VAL A 60 6.81 0.62 -6.17
C VAL A 60 7.62 -0.62 -5.79
N VAL A 61 8.91 -0.60 -6.08
CA VAL A 61 9.89 -1.56 -5.56
C VAL A 61 10.78 -0.85 -4.54
N LEU A 62 10.78 -1.34 -3.32
CA LEU A 62 11.66 -0.90 -2.23
C LEU A 62 12.87 -1.81 -2.20
N GLN A 63 13.98 -1.33 -2.72
CA GLN A 63 15.19 -2.14 -2.86
C GLN A 63 15.87 -2.39 -1.52
N ASN A 64 16.39 -3.60 -1.31
CA ASN A 64 17.12 -4.01 -0.11
C ASN A 64 16.34 -3.81 1.20
N HIS A 65 15.06 -4.15 1.19
CA HIS A 65 14.18 -4.13 2.37
C HIS A 65 13.47 -5.48 2.52
N THR A 66 12.97 -5.73 3.72
CA THR A 66 12.13 -6.90 4.02
C THR A 66 10.71 -6.49 4.40
N THR A 67 9.73 -7.38 4.19
CA THR A 67 8.35 -7.15 4.63
C THR A 67 8.20 -7.07 6.15
N THR A 68 9.19 -7.52 6.91
CA THR A 68 9.28 -7.31 8.37
C THR A 68 9.74 -5.91 8.75
N GLU A 69 10.56 -5.26 7.93
CA GLU A 69 11.04 -3.89 8.15
C GLU A 69 10.05 -2.86 7.61
N VAL A 70 9.40 -3.16 6.47
CA VAL A 70 8.46 -2.27 5.81
C VAL A 70 7.18 -3.02 5.47
N ASN A 71 6.11 -2.71 6.20
CA ASN A 71 4.78 -3.25 5.96
C ASN A 71 3.72 -2.15 5.92
N LEU A 72 2.54 -2.51 5.38
CA LEU A 72 1.44 -1.58 5.19
C LEU A 72 1.01 -0.85 6.48
N GLN A 73 0.92 -1.56 7.60
CA GLN A 73 0.43 -0.98 8.84
C GLN A 73 1.38 0.07 9.40
N ASP A 74 2.69 -0.20 9.37
CA ASP A 74 3.70 0.75 9.84
C ASP A 74 3.73 2.00 8.97
N LEU A 75 3.65 1.85 7.65
CA LEU A 75 3.63 2.99 6.72
C LEU A 75 2.36 3.86 6.84
N LEU A 76 1.21 3.25 7.13
CA LEU A 76 -0.03 3.97 7.44
C LEU A 76 0.09 4.74 8.77
N ASN A 77 0.59 4.08 9.81
CA ASN A 77 0.78 4.69 11.13
C ASN A 77 1.78 5.87 11.08
N ASN A 78 2.79 5.77 10.21
CA ASN A 78 3.82 6.78 10.01
C ASN A 78 3.42 7.87 9.00
N HIS A 79 2.22 7.83 8.42
CA HIS A 79 1.76 8.74 7.35
C HIS A 79 2.65 8.75 6.10
N GLN A 80 3.34 7.65 5.83
CA GLN A 80 4.13 7.45 4.61
C GLN A 80 3.29 6.87 3.48
N ILE A 81 2.21 6.16 3.81
CA ILE A 81 1.08 5.92 2.90
C ILE A 81 -0.08 6.79 3.34
N ILE A 82 -0.57 7.61 2.41
CA ILE A 82 -1.75 8.44 2.62
C ILE A 82 -2.82 7.97 1.64
N ILE A 83 -3.96 7.56 2.19
CA ILE A 83 -5.20 7.34 1.43
C ILE A 83 -5.90 8.69 1.33
N GLY A 84 -6.14 9.14 0.10
CA GLY A 84 -6.75 10.43 -0.20
C GLY A 84 -8.20 10.53 0.23
#